data_AF-A0A6G3UNR9-F1
#
_entry.id   AF-A0A6G3UNR9-F1
#
_cell.length_a   1.000
_cell.length_b   1.000
_cell.length_c   1.000
_cell.angle_alpha   90.00
_cell.angle_beta   90.00
_cell.angle_gamma   90.00
#
_symmetry.space_group_name_H-M   'P 1'
#
loop_
_entity.id
_entity.type
_entity.pdbx_description
1 polymer ?
#
loop_
_entity_poly.entity_id
_entity_poly.type
_entity_poly.pdbx_seq_one_letter_code
_entity_poly.pdbx_strand_id
1 'polypeptide(L)'
;CVGLPPACTGLDAEGAEALRRQVDGVHTAIGLLAGAVPSSADGLRERWRAVLHKLTVRDTVAGVIRGRAARLLLDDGHLDQDAAARLMGLALSPGTPPADAAAWIEGFVGGAAGGGMLLVHDERLLALVDAWLTGVPADTFTDVLPLLRRTFSAYEAGVRRTLGDLV
;
A
#
# COMPACT_ATOMS: atom_id res chain seq x y z
N CYS A 1 -4.54 -16.31 12.00
CA CYS A 1 -3.25 -15.60 11.78
C CYS A 1 -3.00 -14.60 12.91
N VAL A 2 -2.82 -15.08 14.14
CA VAL A 2 -2.72 -14.19 15.33
C VAL A 2 -1.31 -13.58 15.47
N GLY A 3 -0.28 -14.25 14.91
CA GLY A 3 1.12 -13.83 15.04
C GLY A 3 1.66 -12.90 13.95
N LEU A 4 0.92 -12.61 12.88
CA LEU A 4 1.44 -11.77 11.79
C LEU A 4 1.63 -10.30 12.22
N PRO A 5 0.66 -9.62 12.85
CA PRO A 5 0.85 -8.23 13.27
C PRO A 5 2.06 -7.97 14.17
N PRO A 6 2.38 -8.81 15.18
CA PRO A 6 3.61 -8.63 15.96
C PRO A 6 4.89 -9.01 15.19
N ALA A 7 4.84 -9.89 14.20
CA ALA A 7 6.01 -10.20 13.36
C ALA A 7 6.40 -9.04 12.44
N CYS A 8 5.48 -8.11 12.16
CA CYS A 8 5.71 -6.98 11.27
C CYS A 8 6.33 -5.73 11.94
N THR A 9 6.80 -5.84 13.19
CA THR A 9 7.33 -4.71 13.97
C THR A 9 8.85 -4.78 14.15
N GLY A 10 9.54 -3.65 14.13
CA GLY A 10 11.00 -3.58 14.40
C GLY A 10 11.86 -4.18 13.29
N LEU A 11 11.37 -4.19 12.05
CA LEU A 11 12.08 -4.73 10.89
C LEU A 11 12.93 -3.64 10.23
N ASP A 12 14.06 -4.06 9.67
CA ASP A 12 14.76 -3.26 8.67
C ASP A 12 14.01 -3.28 7.33
N ALA A 13 14.51 -2.51 6.35
CA ALA A 13 13.88 -2.38 5.05
C ALA A 13 13.78 -3.73 4.29
N GLU A 14 14.80 -4.57 4.38
CA GLU A 14 14.83 -5.87 3.70
C GLU A 14 13.83 -6.86 4.32
N GLY A 15 13.79 -6.93 5.65
CA GLY A 15 12.84 -7.75 6.39
C GLY A 15 11.39 -7.30 6.19
N ALA A 16 11.16 -5.98 6.15
CA ALA A 16 9.83 -5.43 5.86
C ALA A 16 9.36 -5.80 4.44
N GLU A 17 10.26 -5.73 3.46
CA GLU A 17 9.98 -6.07 2.07
C GLU A 17 9.78 -7.58 1.88
N ALA A 18 10.53 -8.43 2.59
CA ALA A 18 10.31 -9.87 2.62
C ALA A 18 8.94 -10.25 3.19
N LEU A 19 8.53 -9.64 4.31
CA LEU A 19 7.20 -9.87 4.87
C LEU A 19 6.08 -9.31 3.99
N ARG A 20 6.30 -8.17 3.32
CA ARG A 20 5.33 -7.62 2.35
C ARG A 20 5.03 -8.64 1.25
N ARG A 21 6.06 -9.29 0.68
CA ARG A 21 5.86 -10.38 -0.31
C ARG A 21 5.09 -11.58 0.27
N GLN A 22 5.29 -11.91 1.54
CA GLN A 22 4.52 -12.96 2.19
C GLN A 22 3.05 -12.56 2.38
N VAL A 23 2.77 -11.30 2.72
CA VAL A 23 1.39 -10.76 2.79
C VAL A 23 0.70 -10.92 1.43
N ASP A 24 1.38 -10.58 0.33
CA ASP A 24 0.87 -10.76 -1.04
C ASP A 24 0.57 -12.22 -1.36
N GLY A 25 1.49 -13.12 -1.01
CA GLY A 25 1.33 -14.56 -1.23
C GLY A 25 0.15 -15.14 -0.44
N VAL A 26 -0.03 -14.73 0.82
CA VAL A 26 -1.15 -15.17 1.66
C VAL A 26 -2.47 -14.66 1.11
N HIS A 27 -2.55 -13.38 0.73
CA HIS A 27 -3.77 -12.81 0.16
C HIS A 27 -4.16 -13.53 -1.14
N THR A 28 -3.20 -13.76 -2.05
CA THR A 28 -3.41 -14.54 -3.28
C THR A 28 -3.91 -15.95 -2.98
N ALA A 29 -3.27 -16.68 -2.05
CA ALA A 29 -3.67 -18.04 -1.69
C ALA A 29 -5.09 -18.10 -1.11
N ILE A 30 -5.47 -17.11 -0.30
CA ILE A 30 -6.83 -17.01 0.25
C ILE A 30 -7.85 -16.74 -0.86
N GLY A 31 -7.54 -15.86 -1.81
CA GLY A 31 -8.37 -15.61 -2.98
C GLY A 31 -8.63 -16.88 -3.79
N LEU A 32 -7.57 -17.64 -4.10
CA LEU A 32 -7.65 -18.91 -4.84
C LEU A 32 -8.45 -19.98 -4.08
N LEU A 33 -8.17 -20.18 -2.79
CA LEU A 33 -8.85 -21.20 -1.98
C LEU A 33 -10.35 -20.90 -1.88
N ALA A 34 -10.71 -19.63 -1.78
CA ALA A 34 -12.10 -19.22 -1.68
C ALA A 34 -12.87 -19.35 -3.01
N GLY A 35 -12.18 -19.30 -4.15
CA GLY A 35 -12.76 -19.68 -5.44
C GLY A 35 -12.99 -21.19 -5.57
N ALA A 36 -12.12 -22.01 -4.95
CA ALA A 36 -12.19 -23.46 -5.02
C ALA A 36 -13.18 -24.10 -4.04
N VAL A 37 -13.36 -23.54 -2.84
CA VAL A 37 -14.23 -24.09 -1.77
C VAL A 37 -15.02 -22.96 -1.08
N PRO A 38 -16.14 -22.49 -1.67
CA PRO A 38 -16.82 -21.26 -1.22
C PRO A 38 -17.34 -21.32 0.22
N SER A 39 -18.00 -22.42 0.60
CA SER A 39 -18.69 -22.57 1.89
C SER A 39 -17.77 -22.61 3.12
N SER A 40 -16.48 -22.87 2.93
CA SER A 40 -15.47 -22.98 4.00
C SER A 40 -14.59 -21.73 4.11
N ALA A 41 -14.63 -20.87 3.09
CA ALA A 41 -13.64 -19.82 2.88
C ALA A 41 -14.08 -18.45 3.41
N ASP A 42 -15.38 -18.22 3.64
CA ASP A 42 -15.87 -16.94 4.15
C ASP A 42 -15.27 -16.60 5.51
N GLY A 43 -15.18 -17.59 6.42
CA GLY A 43 -14.51 -17.39 7.71
C GLY A 43 -13.00 -17.14 7.59
N LEU A 44 -12.35 -17.61 6.52
CA LEU A 44 -10.93 -17.35 6.27
C LEU A 44 -10.71 -15.95 5.72
N ARG A 45 -11.53 -15.52 4.75
CA ARG A 45 -11.54 -14.16 4.19
C ARG A 45 -11.75 -13.12 5.28
N GLU A 46 -12.74 -13.34 6.16
CA GLU A 46 -13.02 -12.40 7.25
C GLU A 46 -11.86 -12.30 8.24
N ARG A 47 -11.27 -13.44 8.63
CA ARG A 47 -10.09 -13.45 9.52
C ARG A 47 -8.89 -12.76 8.88
N TRP A 48 -8.69 -12.90 7.57
CA TRP A 48 -7.61 -12.24 6.85
C TRP A 48 -7.84 -10.74 6.73
N ARG A 49 -9.06 -10.32 6.39
CA ARG A 49 -9.45 -8.91 6.39
C ARG A 49 -9.18 -8.25 7.74
N ALA A 50 -9.55 -8.91 8.84
CA ALA A 50 -9.27 -8.41 10.19
C ALA A 50 -7.77 -8.26 10.47
N VAL A 51 -6.92 -9.09 9.87
CA VAL A 51 -5.45 -8.97 9.98
C VAL A 51 -4.94 -7.79 9.16
N LEU A 52 -5.42 -7.63 7.92
CA LEU A 52 -5.07 -6.48 7.09
C LEU A 52 -5.44 -5.16 7.78
N HIS A 53 -6.65 -5.07 8.35
CA HIS A 53 -7.04 -3.88 9.12
C HIS A 53 -6.07 -3.62 10.29
N LYS A 54 -5.70 -4.64 11.06
CA LYS A 54 -4.72 -4.50 12.15
C LYS A 54 -3.35 -4.01 11.66
N LEU A 55 -2.91 -4.47 10.49
CA LEU A 55 -1.66 -4.00 9.89
C LEU A 55 -1.76 -2.53 9.48
N THR A 56 -2.89 -2.07 8.91
CA THR A 56 -3.03 -0.66 8.48
C THR A 56 -2.93 0.34 9.64
N VAL A 57 -3.57 0.04 10.78
CA VAL A 57 -3.75 0.99 11.88
C VAL A 57 -2.57 1.03 12.86
N ARG A 58 -1.72 0.00 12.89
CA ARG A 58 -0.64 -0.11 13.88
C ARG A 58 0.61 0.61 13.37
N ASP A 59 0.95 1.73 13.99
CA ASP A 59 2.12 2.57 13.68
C ASP A 59 3.47 1.85 13.82
N THR A 60 3.59 0.90 14.74
CA THR A 60 4.80 0.08 14.91
C THR A 60 5.07 -0.90 13.76
N VAL A 61 4.13 -1.06 12.83
CA VAL A 61 4.30 -1.89 11.63
C VAL A 61 5.03 -1.10 10.55
N ALA A 62 5.98 -1.73 9.86
CA ALA A 62 6.74 -1.07 8.79
C ALA A 62 5.80 -0.43 7.73
N GLY A 63 6.10 0.82 7.34
CA GLY A 63 5.25 1.62 6.44
C GLY A 63 4.83 0.86 5.17
N VAL A 64 5.77 0.14 4.54
CA VAL A 64 5.51 -0.63 3.31
C VAL A 64 4.47 -1.73 3.48
N ILE A 65 4.39 -2.36 4.67
CA ILE A 65 3.38 -3.37 4.97
C ILE A 65 2.03 -2.70 5.23
N ARG A 66 2.02 -1.55 5.92
CA ARG A 66 0.82 -0.77 6.21
C ARG A 66 0.15 -0.26 4.93
N GLY A 67 0.94 0.36 4.04
CA GLY A 67 0.47 0.83 2.74
C GLY A 67 -0.07 -0.32 1.90
N ARG A 68 0.65 -1.45 1.86
CA ARG A 68 0.20 -2.61 1.10
C ARG A 68 -1.10 -3.21 1.63
N ALA A 69 -1.25 -3.33 2.96
CA ALA A 69 -2.50 -3.80 3.56
C ALA A 69 -3.68 -2.86 3.25
N ALA A 70 -3.45 -1.54 3.23
CA ALA A 70 -4.47 -0.56 2.85
C ALA A 70 -4.88 -0.72 1.38
N ARG A 71 -3.91 -0.95 0.47
CA ARG A 71 -4.21 -1.19 -0.95
C ARG A 71 -5.02 -2.47 -1.15
N LEU A 72 -4.64 -3.57 -0.50
CA LEU A 72 -5.39 -4.83 -0.59
C LEU A 72 -6.84 -4.69 -0.10
N LEU A 73 -7.07 -3.94 0.99
CA LEU A 73 -8.42 -3.67 1.48
C LEU A 73 -9.21 -2.77 0.52
N LEU A 74 -8.55 -1.81 -0.14
CA LEU A 74 -9.18 -0.95 -1.14
C LEU A 74 -9.56 -1.76 -2.40
N ASP A 75 -8.66 -2.60 -2.89
CA ASP A 75 -8.89 -3.47 -4.06
C ASP A 75 -10.07 -4.44 -3.84
N ASP A 76 -10.21 -4.98 -2.63
CA ASP A 76 -11.32 -5.86 -2.25
C ASP A 76 -12.63 -5.10 -1.92
N GLY A 77 -12.62 -3.76 -1.96
CA GLY A 77 -13.79 -2.92 -1.61
C GLY A 77 -14.13 -2.90 -0.12
N HIS A 78 -13.20 -3.27 0.75
CA HIS A 78 -13.33 -3.24 2.21
C HIS A 78 -12.83 -1.94 2.84
N LEU A 79 -12.26 -1.06 2.02
CA LEU A 79 -11.84 0.27 2.40
C LEU A 79 -12.27 1.22 1.29
N ASP A 80 -13.04 2.25 1.65
CA ASP A 80 -13.47 3.26 0.69
C ASP A 80 -12.35 4.29 0.43
N GLN A 81 -12.53 5.11 -0.59
CA GLN A 81 -11.52 6.10 -0.97
C GLN A 81 -11.23 7.13 0.13
N ASP A 82 -12.26 7.54 0.87
CA ASP A 82 -12.09 8.53 1.93
C ASP A 82 -11.27 7.94 3.09
N ALA A 83 -11.47 6.65 3.40
CA ALA A 83 -10.67 5.92 4.37
C ALA A 83 -9.23 5.74 3.89
N ALA A 84 -9.01 5.47 2.59
CA ALA A 84 -7.68 5.37 2.00
C ALA A 84 -6.96 6.73 2.09
N ALA A 85 -7.65 7.81 1.73
CA ALA A 85 -7.12 9.17 1.80
C ALA A 85 -6.79 9.57 3.25
N ARG A 86 -7.63 9.20 4.23
CA ARG A 86 -7.34 9.41 5.65
C ARG A 86 -6.09 8.65 6.11
N LEU A 87 -5.96 7.37 5.75
CA LEU A 87 -4.77 6.58 6.11
C LEU A 87 -3.50 7.14 5.45
N MET A 88 -3.61 7.57 4.18
CA MET A 88 -2.52 8.21 3.45
C MET A 88 -2.12 9.53 4.12
N GLY A 89 -3.08 10.41 4.43
CA GLY A 89 -2.81 11.69 5.11
C GLY A 89 -2.15 11.51 6.49
N LEU A 90 -2.53 10.47 7.24
CA LEU A 90 -1.89 10.13 8.51
C LEU A 90 -0.46 9.61 8.34
N ALA A 91 -0.23 8.73 7.36
CA ALA A 91 1.10 8.17 7.08
C ALA A 91 2.08 9.20 6.49
N LEU A 92 1.56 10.29 5.93
CA LEU A 92 2.33 11.31 5.24
C LEU A 92 2.26 12.66 5.97
N SER A 93 1.93 12.61 7.25
CA SER A 93 1.90 13.79 8.11
C SER A 93 3.31 14.37 8.29
N PRO A 94 3.45 15.69 8.54
CA PRO A 94 4.76 16.31 8.76
C PRO A 94 5.59 15.70 9.90
N GLY A 95 4.92 15.02 10.86
CA GLY A 95 5.58 14.35 11.98
C GLY A 95 6.10 12.94 11.65
N THR A 96 5.83 12.42 10.46
CA THR A 96 6.28 11.09 10.03
C THR A 96 7.66 11.20 9.37
N PRO A 97 8.64 10.35 9.75
CA PRO A 97 9.94 10.32 9.07
C PRO A 97 9.78 10.13 7.56
N PRO A 98 10.48 10.89 6.70
CA PRO A 98 10.33 10.80 5.24
C PRO A 98 10.50 9.39 4.67
N ALA A 99 11.39 8.58 5.27
CA ALA A 99 11.59 7.19 4.87
C ALA A 99 10.36 6.31 5.13
N ASP A 100 9.67 6.51 6.26
CA ASP A 100 8.45 5.76 6.59
C ASP A 100 7.28 6.16 5.70
N ALA A 101 7.17 7.47 5.42
CA ALA A 101 6.20 8.03 4.50
C ALA A 101 6.37 7.44 3.08
N ALA A 102 7.60 7.43 2.56
CA ALA A 102 7.92 6.84 1.27
C ALA A 102 7.67 5.32 1.23
N ALA A 103 8.07 4.60 2.28
CA ALA A 103 7.80 3.17 2.38
C ALA A 103 6.30 2.88 2.34
N TRP A 104 5.48 3.69 3.03
CA TRP A 104 4.03 3.57 2.98
C TRP A 104 3.47 3.76 1.57
N ILE A 105 3.90 4.80 0.85
CA ILE A 105 3.52 5.03 -0.55
C ILE A 105 3.95 3.85 -1.42
N GLU A 106 5.18 3.38 -1.30
CA GLU A 106 5.67 2.23 -2.06
C GLU A 106 4.80 0.98 -1.85
N GLY A 107 4.41 0.71 -0.61
CA GLY A 107 3.50 -0.38 -0.28
C GLY A 107 2.11 -0.21 -0.87
N PHE A 108 1.56 1.00 -0.82
CA PHE A 108 0.20 1.30 -1.27
C PHE A 108 0.06 1.29 -2.79
N VAL A 109 1.00 1.92 -3.49
CA VAL A 109 0.95 2.07 -4.94
C VAL A 109 1.49 0.80 -5.64
N GLY A 110 2.25 -0.01 -4.91
CA GLY A 110 2.88 -1.21 -5.41
C GLY A 110 4.16 -0.89 -6.19
N GLY A 111 5.28 -1.49 -5.78
CA GLY A 111 6.55 -1.42 -6.50
C GLY A 111 6.54 -2.16 -7.85
N ALA A 112 7.73 -2.27 -8.47
CA ALA A 112 8.03 -2.73 -9.84
C ALA A 112 7.25 -3.93 -10.42
N ALA A 113 6.63 -4.78 -9.58
CA ALA A 113 5.82 -5.92 -10.02
C ALA A 113 4.32 -5.56 -10.02
N GLY A 114 3.85 -4.93 -11.11
CA GLY A 114 2.42 -4.83 -11.44
C GLY A 114 1.63 -3.67 -10.83
N GLY A 115 2.16 -2.93 -9.85
CA GLY A 115 1.46 -1.79 -9.21
C GLY A 115 1.21 -0.60 -10.14
N GLY A 116 2.19 -0.28 -11.00
CA GLY A 116 2.09 0.85 -11.93
C GLY A 116 1.00 0.71 -12.99
N MET A 117 0.61 -0.51 -13.38
CA MET A 117 -0.46 -0.71 -14.37
C MET A 117 -1.85 -0.47 -13.76
N LEU A 118 -2.03 -0.80 -12.46
CA LEU A 118 -3.28 -0.54 -11.73
C LEU A 118 -3.50 0.96 -11.54
N LEU A 119 -2.46 1.73 -11.20
CA LEU A 119 -2.52 3.19 -11.16
C LEU A 119 -3.03 3.84 -12.45
N VAL A 120 -2.55 3.37 -13.60
CA VAL A 120 -2.89 3.95 -14.90
C VAL A 120 -4.35 3.67 -15.28
N HIS A 121 -4.91 2.55 -14.81
CA HIS A 121 -6.29 2.16 -15.12
C HIS A 121 -7.30 2.60 -14.07
N ASP A 122 -6.84 2.96 -12.87
CA ASP A 122 -7.67 3.35 -11.74
C ASP A 122 -7.57 4.87 -11.54
N GLU A 123 -8.36 5.63 -12.29
CA GLU A 123 -8.43 7.11 -12.18
C GLU A 123 -8.70 7.57 -10.74
N ARG A 124 -9.41 6.73 -9.97
CA ARG A 124 -9.75 6.97 -8.57
C ARG A 124 -8.51 6.84 -7.67
N LEU A 125 -7.64 5.87 -7.93
CA LEU A 125 -6.34 5.75 -7.26
C LEU A 125 -5.40 6.90 -7.66
N LEU A 126 -5.35 7.25 -8.95
CA LEU A 126 -4.52 8.33 -9.45
C LEU A 126 -4.89 9.66 -8.79
N ALA A 127 -6.19 9.98 -8.71
CA ALA A 127 -6.68 11.18 -8.04
C ALA A 127 -6.31 11.21 -6.54
N LEU A 128 -6.25 10.05 -5.89
CA LEU A 128 -5.87 9.97 -4.47
C LEU A 128 -4.39 10.29 -4.26
N VAL A 129 -3.51 9.79 -5.14
CA VAL A 129 -2.08 10.10 -5.14
C VAL A 129 -1.83 11.56 -5.53
N ASP A 130 -2.55 12.08 -6.53
CA ASP A 130 -2.44 13.46 -6.99
C ASP A 130 -2.91 14.48 -5.93
N ALA A 131 -4.09 14.27 -5.34
CA ALA A 131 -4.61 15.12 -4.27
C ALA A 131 -3.66 15.16 -3.06
N TRP A 132 -2.97 14.05 -2.79
CA TRP A 132 -1.92 14.05 -1.79
C TRP A 132 -0.69 14.86 -2.24
N LEU A 133 -0.13 14.56 -3.41
CA LEU A 133 1.07 15.23 -3.95
C LEU A 133 0.92 16.75 -3.96
N THR A 134 -0.25 17.24 -4.40
CA THR A 134 -0.59 18.66 -4.47
C THR A 134 -0.85 19.29 -3.09
N GLY A 135 -1.16 18.46 -2.08
CA GLY A 135 -1.36 18.87 -0.69
C GLY A 135 -0.09 18.85 0.19
N VAL A 136 1.05 18.35 -0.30
CA VAL A 136 2.29 18.28 0.47
C VAL A 136 2.89 19.68 0.66
N PRO A 137 3.18 20.12 1.91
CA PRO A 137 3.87 21.38 2.15
C PRO A 137 5.25 21.41 1.49
N ALA A 138 5.68 22.57 0.97
CA ALA A 138 6.94 22.71 0.23
C ALA A 138 8.17 22.19 0.99
N ASP A 139 8.20 22.40 2.31
CA ASP A 139 9.31 21.99 3.17
C ASP A 139 9.42 20.45 3.27
N THR A 140 8.29 19.73 3.24
CA THR A 140 8.24 18.26 3.24
C THR A 140 8.38 17.68 1.84
N PHE A 141 7.91 18.41 0.82
CA PHE A 141 7.95 17.98 -0.57
C PHE A 141 9.38 17.67 -1.04
N THR A 142 10.34 18.50 -0.64
CA THR A 142 11.76 18.34 -1.02
C THR A 142 12.37 17.03 -0.51
N ASP A 143 11.95 16.55 0.66
CA ASP A 143 12.46 15.32 1.26
C ASP A 143 11.78 14.06 0.69
N VAL A 144 10.50 14.18 0.33
CA VAL A 144 9.69 13.05 -0.14
C VAL A 144 9.85 12.82 -1.65
N LEU A 145 10.07 13.88 -2.44
CA LEU A 145 10.18 13.81 -3.90
C LEU A 145 11.26 12.82 -4.41
N PRO A 146 12.48 12.77 -3.86
CA PRO A 146 13.51 11.84 -4.32
C PRO A 146 13.11 10.38 -4.11
N LEU A 147 12.40 10.10 -3.01
CA LEU A 147 11.94 8.77 -2.64
C LEU A 147 10.80 8.34 -3.56
N LEU A 148 9.83 9.22 -3.81
CA LEU A 148 8.78 8.98 -4.79
C LEU A 148 9.34 8.75 -6.19
N ARG A 149 10.27 9.60 -6.62
CA ARG A 149 10.92 9.45 -7.94
C ARG A 149 11.56 8.07 -8.06
N ARG A 150 12.19 7.56 -7.00
CA ARG A 150 12.73 6.20 -6.95
C ARG A 150 11.62 5.16 -7.10
N THR A 151 10.54 5.25 -6.31
CA THR A 151 9.39 4.33 -6.39
C THR A 151 8.79 4.28 -7.79
N PHE A 152 8.44 5.44 -8.36
CA PHE A 152 7.84 5.54 -9.69
C PHE A 152 8.82 5.20 -10.83
N SER A 153 10.13 5.40 -10.64
CA SER A 153 11.13 5.02 -11.64
C SER A 153 11.20 3.51 -11.90
N ALA A 154 10.73 2.71 -10.93
CA ALA A 154 10.68 1.27 -11.04
C ALA A 154 9.54 0.77 -11.96
N TYR A 155 8.66 1.66 -12.41
CA TYR A 155 7.61 1.33 -13.39
C TYR A 155 8.15 1.27 -14.82
N GLU A 156 7.51 0.44 -15.63
CA GLU A 156 7.82 0.35 -17.05
C GLU A 156 7.74 1.72 -17.73
N ALA A 157 8.60 1.96 -18.73
CA ALA A 157 8.67 3.25 -19.40
C ALA A 157 7.33 3.69 -20.02
N GLY A 158 6.50 2.74 -20.48
CA GLY A 158 5.16 3.00 -20.99
C GLY A 158 4.23 3.54 -19.92
N VAL A 159 4.16 2.88 -18.76
CA VAL A 159 3.38 3.30 -17.59
C VAL A 159 3.81 4.70 -17.12
N ARG A 160 5.12 4.97 -17.05
CA ARG A 160 5.62 6.29 -16.65
C ARG A 160 5.22 7.40 -17.62
N ARG A 161 5.21 7.13 -18.92
CA ARG A 161 4.77 8.08 -19.93
C ARG A 161 3.29 8.39 -19.78
N THR A 162 2.45 7.35 -19.70
CA THR A 162 1.01 7.53 -19.52
C THR A 162 0.67 8.27 -18.22
N LEU A 163 1.35 7.96 -17.11
CA LEU A 163 1.17 8.72 -15.87
C LEU A 163 1.51 10.20 -16.05
N GLY A 164 2.60 10.53 -16.76
CA GLY A 164 2.97 11.92 -17.03
C GLY A 164 2.03 12.66 -17.98
N ASP A 165 1.27 11.95 -18.82
CA ASP A 165 0.29 12.54 -19.74
C ASP A 165 -1.10 12.76 -19.07
N LEU A 166 -1.33 12.15 -17.89
CA LEU A 166 -2.59 12.22 -17.15
C LEU A 166 -2.62 13.32 -16.07
N VAL A 167 -1.50 14.03 -15.83
CA VAL A 167 -1.37 15.11 -14.82
C VAL A 167 -1.17 16.47 -15.49
#